data_AF-A0A942JHL5-F1
#
_entry.id   AF-A0A942JHL5-F1
#
_cell.length_a   1.000
_cell.length_b   1.000
_cell.length_c   1.000
_cell.angle_alpha   90.00
_cell.angle_beta   90.00
_cell.angle_gamma   90.00
#
_symmetry.space_group_name_H-M   'P 1'
#
loop_
_entity.id
_entity.type
_entity.pdbx_description
1 polymer ?
#
loop_
_entity_poly.entity_id
_entity_poly.type
_entity_poly.pdbx_seq_one_letter_code
_entity_poly.pdbx_strand_id
1 'polypeptide(L)'
;MIMLGIATFFPKARHVFQYDEWIELLDPLPSMRIRGDYDQSVIEVLRNMRCERVVGDVEYMRGLYLMLTPGHTAGSQCIVVEAEYGAKYLIAGDTVHIRHIAYGYLEEMELMDGAVIKVTPAPKEWCEIAHSSLVYDHYAWYRSVYKIRSMFKDPQYVLTGHGPYLVNKEF
;
A
#
# COMPACT_ATOMS: atom_id res chain seq x y z
N MET A 1 -4.17 -0.89 12.45
CA MET A 1 -5.29 0.02 12.12
C MET A 1 -5.14 0.46 10.68
N ILE A 2 -5.97 -0.07 9.81
CA ILE A 2 -5.88 0.00 8.34
C ILE A 2 -6.59 1.25 7.77
N MET A 3 -7.18 2.12 8.60
CA MET A 3 -7.74 3.39 8.09
C MET A 3 -7.63 4.57 9.07
N LEU A 4 -7.14 5.70 8.53
CA LEU A 4 -7.61 7.07 8.77
C LEU A 4 -7.66 7.62 10.21
N GLY A 5 -6.80 7.17 11.12
CA GLY A 5 -6.72 7.70 12.50
C GLY A 5 -6.52 9.22 12.62
N ILE A 6 -6.01 9.87 11.56
CA ILE A 6 -5.76 11.32 11.53
C ILE A 6 -6.64 12.10 10.53
N ALA A 7 -7.62 11.46 9.89
CA ALA A 7 -8.44 12.12 8.86
C ALA A 7 -9.15 13.39 9.39
N THR A 8 -9.55 13.35 10.66
CA THR A 8 -10.18 14.45 11.39
C THR A 8 -9.35 15.72 11.44
N PHE A 9 -8.01 15.63 11.33
CA PHE A 9 -7.14 16.80 11.27
C PHE A 9 -7.19 17.54 9.92
N PHE A 10 -7.81 16.93 8.90
CA PHE A 10 -7.93 17.51 7.55
C PHE A 10 -9.41 17.64 7.14
N PRO A 11 -10.24 18.41 7.86
CA PRO A 11 -11.69 18.46 7.64
C PRO A 11 -12.09 19.12 6.31
N LYS A 12 -11.19 19.90 5.71
CA LYS A 12 -11.41 20.55 4.41
C LYS A 12 -10.92 19.72 3.23
N ALA A 13 -10.05 18.73 3.47
CA ALA A 13 -9.51 17.87 2.43
C ALA A 13 -10.60 16.93 1.89
N ARG A 14 -10.42 16.48 0.65
CA ARG A 14 -11.18 15.37 0.09
C ARG A 14 -10.44 14.07 0.41
N HIS A 15 -11.15 13.12 1.01
CA HIS A 15 -10.63 11.82 1.41
C HIS A 15 -11.07 10.79 0.37
N VAL A 16 -10.10 10.23 -0.36
CA VAL A 16 -10.38 9.34 -1.50
C VAL A 16 -9.99 7.92 -1.14
N PHE A 17 -10.90 6.97 -1.32
CA PHE A 17 -10.66 5.56 -1.04
C PHE A 17 -11.42 4.65 -2.01
N GLN A 18 -10.96 3.41 -2.15
CA GLN A 18 -11.66 2.41 -2.95
C GLN A 18 -13.00 2.08 -2.30
N TYR A 19 -14.02 1.85 -3.12
CA TYR A 19 -15.34 1.42 -2.67
C TYR A 19 -15.25 0.16 -1.80
N ASP A 20 -14.42 -0.81 -2.21
CA ASP A 20 -14.26 -2.07 -1.49
C ASP A 20 -13.63 -1.87 -0.10
N GLU A 21 -12.76 -0.87 0.08
CA GLU A 21 -12.18 -0.55 1.39
C GLU A 21 -13.25 -0.04 2.35
N TRP A 22 -14.20 0.73 1.83
CA TRP A 22 -15.33 1.21 2.61
C TRP A 22 -16.28 0.09 3.01
N ILE A 23 -16.54 -0.86 2.10
CA ILE A 23 -17.37 -2.03 2.42
C ILE A 23 -16.69 -2.88 3.49
N GLU A 24 -15.38 -3.09 3.38
CA GLU A 24 -14.61 -3.87 4.35
C GLU A 24 -14.51 -3.17 5.72
N LEU A 25 -14.42 -1.84 5.78
CA LEU A 25 -14.54 -1.09 7.03
C LEU A 25 -15.92 -1.30 7.70
N LEU A 26 -17.00 -1.31 6.91
CA LEU A 26 -18.36 -1.46 7.43
C LEU A 26 -18.64 -2.89 7.92
N ASP A 27 -18.17 -3.90 7.19
CA ASP A 27 -18.40 -5.31 7.48
C ASP A 27 -17.08 -6.13 7.33
N PRO A 28 -16.11 -5.93 8.24
CA PRO A 28 -14.81 -6.58 8.13
C PRO A 28 -14.93 -8.09 8.38
N LEU A 29 -14.01 -8.88 7.83
CA LEU A 29 -13.93 -10.32 8.09
C LEU A 29 -13.76 -10.60 9.60
N PRO A 30 -14.22 -11.77 10.09
CA PRO A 30 -14.03 -12.15 11.50
C PRO A 30 -12.57 -12.07 11.98
N SER A 31 -11.61 -12.42 11.12
CA SER A 31 -10.17 -12.32 11.38
C SER A 31 -9.71 -10.87 11.58
N MET A 32 -10.18 -9.94 10.74
CA MET A 32 -9.90 -8.50 10.86
C MET A 32 -10.47 -7.92 12.15
N ARG A 33 -11.68 -8.36 12.55
CA ARG A 33 -12.32 -7.92 13.80
C ARG A 33 -11.52 -8.34 15.02
N ILE A 34 -11.13 -9.62 15.08
CA ILE A 34 -10.35 -10.15 16.21
C ILE A 34 -9.01 -9.45 16.35
N ARG A 35 -8.38 -9.11 15.22
CA ARG A 35 -7.10 -8.37 15.21
C ARG A 35 -7.24 -6.88 15.50
N GLY A 36 -8.45 -6.32 15.38
CA GLY A 36 -8.66 -4.88 15.49
C GLY A 36 -8.03 -4.12 14.32
N ASP A 37 -8.05 -4.71 13.11
CA ASP A 37 -7.42 -4.09 11.95
C ASP A 37 -8.16 -2.82 11.52
N TYR A 38 -9.48 -2.75 11.71
CA TYR A 38 -10.29 -1.55 11.47
C TYR A 38 -10.76 -0.90 12.77
N ASP A 39 -10.72 0.43 12.81
CA ASP A 39 -11.40 1.21 13.83
C ASP A 39 -12.77 1.65 13.30
N GLN A 40 -13.82 0.92 13.68
CA GLN A 40 -15.19 1.23 13.23
C GLN A 40 -15.76 2.52 13.86
N SER A 41 -15.12 3.09 14.89
CA SER A 41 -15.57 4.35 15.50
C SER A 41 -15.49 5.55 14.53
N VAL A 42 -14.64 5.44 13.50
CA VAL A 42 -14.47 6.49 12.49
C VAL A 42 -15.60 6.54 11.45
N ILE A 43 -16.49 5.55 11.40
CA ILE A 43 -17.52 5.45 10.34
C ILE A 43 -18.42 6.70 10.29
N GLU A 44 -18.95 7.13 11.43
CA GLU A 44 -19.81 8.32 11.50
C GLU A 44 -19.04 9.59 11.18
N VAL A 45 -17.77 9.66 11.57
CA VAL A 45 -16.89 10.78 11.22
C VAL A 45 -16.72 10.85 9.70
N LEU A 46 -16.36 9.75 9.05
CA LEU A 46 -16.15 9.69 7.60
C LEU A 46 -17.43 9.99 6.82
N ARG A 47 -18.60 9.54 7.30
CA ARG A 47 -19.91 9.90 6.69
C ARG A 47 -20.17 11.40 6.66
N ASN A 48 -19.64 12.14 7.62
CA ASN A 48 -19.79 13.60 7.72
C ASN A 48 -18.61 14.37 7.09
N MET A 49 -17.59 13.68 6.60
CA MET A 49 -16.44 14.28 5.92
C MET A 49 -16.64 14.31 4.40
N ARG A 50 -15.74 15.05 3.72
CA ARG A 50 -15.70 15.10 2.26
C ARG A 50 -15.01 13.85 1.72
N CYS A 51 -15.76 12.75 1.63
CA CYS A 51 -15.25 11.49 1.12
C CYS A 51 -15.65 11.25 -0.34
N GLU A 52 -14.75 10.64 -1.11
CA GLU A 52 -14.97 10.19 -2.47
C GLU A 52 -14.59 8.71 -2.58
N ARG A 53 -15.51 7.90 -3.09
CA ARG A 53 -15.28 6.48 -3.34
C ARG A 53 -14.94 6.29 -4.80
N VAL A 54 -13.84 5.59 -5.08
CA VAL A 54 -13.42 5.21 -6.43
C VAL A 54 -13.55 3.70 -6.63
N VAL A 55 -13.55 3.24 -7.88
CA VAL A 55 -13.60 1.81 -8.22
C VAL A 55 -12.51 1.51 -9.23
N GLY A 56 -11.58 0.62 -8.88
CA GLY A 56 -10.52 0.17 -9.77
C GLY A 56 -9.42 1.20 -9.97
N ASP A 57 -8.77 1.14 -11.13
CA ASP A 57 -7.70 2.06 -11.50
C ASP A 57 -8.28 3.37 -12.04
N VAL A 58 -7.79 4.50 -11.54
CA VAL A 58 -8.28 5.83 -11.91
C VAL A 58 -7.11 6.81 -12.04
N GLU A 59 -7.02 7.51 -13.17
CA GLU A 59 -6.26 8.77 -13.21
C GLU A 59 -7.07 9.83 -12.47
N TYR A 60 -6.68 10.12 -11.23
CA TYR A 60 -7.45 10.99 -10.35
C TYR A 60 -7.24 12.48 -10.69
N MET A 61 -6.00 12.82 -11.04
CA MET A 61 -5.65 14.07 -11.68
C MET A 61 -4.39 13.85 -12.52
N ARG A 62 -4.05 14.81 -13.39
CA ARG A 62 -2.87 14.71 -14.26
C ARG A 62 -1.62 14.33 -13.46
N GLY A 63 -1.01 13.19 -13.80
CA GLY A 63 0.20 12.69 -13.15
C GLY A 63 -0.03 12.01 -11.80
N LEU A 64 -1.27 11.82 -11.35
CA LEU A 64 -1.63 11.13 -10.11
C LEU A 64 -2.66 10.03 -10.41
N TYR A 65 -2.25 8.78 -10.26
CA TYR A 65 -3.06 7.61 -10.53
C TYR A 65 -3.32 6.83 -9.24
N LEU A 66 -4.57 6.45 -9.02
CA LEU A 66 -4.97 5.49 -8.00
C LEU A 66 -5.01 4.12 -8.67
N MET A 67 -4.24 3.17 -8.14
CA MET A 67 -4.14 1.83 -8.68
C MET A 67 -4.72 0.86 -7.65
N LEU A 68 -5.83 0.19 -8.00
CA LEU A 68 -6.41 -0.84 -7.15
C LEU A 68 -5.43 -2.03 -7.08
N THR A 69 -5.08 -2.42 -5.86
CA THR A 69 -4.11 -3.47 -5.53
C THR A 69 -4.62 -4.34 -4.39
N PRO A 70 -5.70 -5.11 -4.62
CA PRO A 70 -6.38 -5.85 -3.57
C PRO A 70 -5.52 -6.99 -3.05
N GLY A 71 -5.86 -7.47 -1.87
CA GLY A 71 -5.34 -8.69 -1.26
C GLY A 71 -4.76 -8.48 0.12
N HIS A 72 -4.04 -7.38 0.37
CA HIS A 72 -3.74 -6.97 1.75
C HIS A 72 -5.06 -6.63 2.45
N THR A 73 -5.86 -5.77 1.84
CA THR A 73 -7.31 -5.59 2.06
C THR A 73 -8.02 -5.67 0.71
N ALA A 74 -9.33 -5.85 0.68
CA ALA A 74 -10.13 -5.86 -0.54
C ALA A 74 -10.04 -4.53 -1.31
N GLY A 75 -9.93 -3.41 -0.60
CA GLY A 75 -9.82 -2.07 -1.18
C GLY A 75 -8.43 -1.45 -1.16
N SER A 76 -7.38 -2.24 -0.89
CA SER A 76 -6.00 -1.77 -0.92
C SER A 76 -5.69 -1.07 -2.25
N GLN A 77 -5.07 0.10 -2.16
CA GLN A 77 -4.70 0.90 -3.32
C GLN A 77 -3.27 1.41 -3.17
N CYS A 78 -2.53 1.39 -4.28
CA CYS A 78 -1.29 2.12 -4.41
C CYS A 78 -1.55 3.45 -5.14
N ILE A 79 -0.68 4.43 -4.91
CA ILE A 79 -0.69 5.70 -5.62
C ILE A 79 0.52 5.72 -6.56
N VAL A 80 0.31 6.03 -7.84
CA VAL A 80 1.39 6.29 -8.78
C VAL A 80 1.46 7.79 -9.02
N VAL A 81 2.65 8.35 -8.81
CA VAL A 81 2.94 9.77 -9.04
C VAL A 81 3.93 9.88 -10.18
N GLU A 82 3.60 10.67 -11.19
CA GLU A 82 4.53 11.11 -12.21
C GLU A 82 5.22 12.39 -11.72
N ALA A 83 6.52 12.27 -11.45
CA ALA A 83 7.39 13.37 -11.05
C ALA A 83 7.90 14.13 -12.29
N GLU A 84 8.66 15.20 -12.04
CA GLU A 84 9.30 15.96 -13.12
C GLU A 84 10.15 15.04 -14.01
N TYR A 85 10.28 15.41 -15.28
CA TYR A 85 11.04 14.65 -16.29
C TYR A 85 10.52 13.23 -16.59
N GLY A 86 9.28 12.91 -16.17
CA GLY A 86 8.58 11.68 -16.54
C GLY A 86 8.94 10.46 -15.67
N ALA A 87 9.68 10.65 -14.59
CA ALA A 87 9.90 9.58 -13.60
C ALA A 87 8.58 9.22 -12.92
N LYS A 88 8.36 7.92 -12.67
CA LYS A 88 7.17 7.44 -11.97
C LYS A 88 7.56 6.78 -10.67
N TYR A 89 6.89 7.16 -9.59
CA TYR A 89 7.04 6.56 -8.28
C TYR A 89 5.74 5.88 -7.87
N LEU A 90 5.87 4.75 -7.18
CA LEU A 90 4.76 4.04 -6.56
C LEU A 90 4.81 4.25 -5.06
N ILE A 91 3.76 4.80 -4.47
CA ILE A 91 3.51 4.78 -3.03
C ILE A 91 2.62 3.56 -2.77
N ALA A 92 3.21 2.51 -2.21
CA ALA A 92 2.59 1.18 -2.19
C ALA A 92 1.66 0.93 -0.99
N GLY A 93 1.76 1.75 0.06
CA GLY A 93 1.11 1.46 1.35
C GLY A 93 1.44 0.04 1.82
N ASP A 94 0.45 -0.63 2.40
CA ASP A 94 0.64 -1.97 2.99
C ASP A 94 0.54 -3.09 1.94
N THR A 95 0.24 -2.75 0.67
CA THR A 95 0.39 -3.70 -0.46
C THR A 95 1.84 -4.20 -0.52
N VAL A 96 2.80 -3.29 -0.31
CA VAL A 96 4.24 -3.60 -0.21
C VAL A 96 4.82 -2.95 1.06
N HIS A 97 4.90 -3.71 2.15
CA HIS A 97 5.42 -3.25 3.44
C HIS A 97 6.91 -2.83 3.36
N ILE A 98 7.75 -3.69 2.79
CA ILE A 98 9.17 -3.44 2.51
C ILE A 98 9.51 -4.01 1.14
N ARG A 99 10.55 -3.51 0.46
CA ARG A 99 10.85 -3.91 -0.93
C ARG A 99 11.03 -5.42 -1.07
N HIS A 100 11.64 -6.07 -0.08
CA HIS A 100 11.89 -7.51 -0.06
C HIS A 100 10.64 -8.39 -0.16
N ILE A 101 9.43 -7.88 0.13
CA ILE A 101 8.21 -8.68 -0.05
C ILE A 101 7.78 -8.80 -1.51
N ALA A 102 8.06 -7.78 -2.34
CA ALA A 102 7.76 -7.77 -3.76
C ALA A 102 8.99 -8.06 -4.65
N TYR A 103 10.18 -7.84 -4.11
CA TYR A 103 11.49 -7.98 -4.77
C TYR A 103 12.41 -8.84 -3.89
N GLY A 104 12.03 -10.10 -3.72
CA GLY A 104 12.69 -11.04 -2.81
C GLY A 104 14.12 -11.39 -3.19
N TYR A 105 14.59 -11.02 -4.38
CA TYR A 105 15.98 -11.21 -4.80
C TYR A 105 16.97 -10.20 -4.18
N LEU A 106 16.49 -9.20 -3.43
CA LEU A 106 17.35 -8.21 -2.79
C LEU A 106 18.18 -8.83 -1.65
N GLU A 107 19.49 -8.59 -1.67
CA GLU A 107 20.47 -9.10 -0.70
C GLU A 107 20.86 -8.08 0.38
N GLU A 108 20.37 -6.85 0.27
CA GLU A 108 20.71 -5.76 1.17
C GLU A 108 19.46 -5.01 1.63
N MET A 109 19.52 -4.44 2.84
CA MET A 109 18.49 -3.58 3.40
C MET A 109 19.13 -2.37 4.06
N GLU A 110 18.67 -1.18 3.66
CA GLU A 110 19.00 0.07 4.35
C GLU A 110 18.07 0.26 5.56
N LEU A 111 18.66 0.48 6.72
CA LEU A 111 17.99 0.68 8.01
C LEU A 111 17.61 2.16 8.22
N MET A 112 16.88 2.44 9.30
CA MET A 112 16.38 3.80 9.61
C MET A 112 17.50 4.82 9.89
N ASP A 113 18.69 4.36 10.30
CA ASP A 113 19.89 5.17 10.53
C ASP A 113 20.77 5.30 9.27
N GLY A 114 20.32 4.74 8.14
CA GLY A 114 21.06 4.71 6.87
C GLY A 114 22.12 3.60 6.79
N ALA A 115 22.30 2.78 7.83
CA ALA A 115 23.19 1.64 7.75
C ALA A 115 22.65 0.59 6.75
N VAL A 116 23.53 0.00 5.95
CA VAL A 116 23.16 -1.08 5.02
C VAL A 116 23.61 -2.40 5.61
N ILE A 117 22.67 -3.34 5.76
CA ILE A 117 22.94 -4.71 6.21
C ILE A 117 22.71 -5.69 5.08
N LYS A 118 23.41 -6.84 5.14
CA LYS A 118 23.11 -7.98 4.30
C LYS A 118 21.89 -8.72 4.83
N VAL A 119 21.03 -9.17 3.93
CA VAL A 119 19.84 -9.97 4.22
C VAL A 119 19.78 -11.17 3.28
N THR A 120 19.17 -12.25 3.74
CA THR A 120 18.98 -13.45 2.92
C THR A 120 17.83 -13.21 1.93
N PRO A 121 18.05 -13.40 0.61
CA PRO A 121 16.98 -13.36 -0.38
C PRO A 121 15.89 -14.39 -0.10
N ALA A 122 14.68 -14.10 -0.59
CA ALA A 122 13.59 -15.06 -0.61
C ALA A 122 13.97 -16.30 -1.46
N PRO A 123 13.52 -17.51 -1.07
CA PRO A 123 13.72 -18.72 -1.88
C PRO A 123 13.14 -18.55 -3.29
N LYS A 124 13.79 -19.14 -4.31
CA LYS A 124 13.33 -19.05 -5.71
C LYS A 124 11.98 -19.70 -5.93
N GLU A 125 11.66 -20.70 -5.12
CA GLU A 125 10.39 -21.43 -5.08
C GLU A 125 9.21 -20.50 -4.74
N TRP A 126 9.47 -19.36 -4.10
CA TRP A 126 8.48 -18.35 -3.78
C TRP A 126 8.34 -17.29 -4.90
N CYS A 127 8.88 -17.57 -6.08
CA CYS A 127 8.91 -16.65 -7.23
C CYS A 127 9.54 -15.29 -6.89
N GLU A 128 10.48 -15.27 -5.95
CA GLU A 128 11.13 -14.05 -5.43
C GLU A 128 10.11 -13.05 -4.87
N ILE A 129 9.00 -13.53 -4.31
CA ILE A 129 7.96 -12.75 -3.66
C ILE A 129 7.71 -13.37 -2.28
N ALA A 130 7.81 -12.58 -1.22
CA ALA A 130 7.66 -13.06 0.15
C ALA A 130 6.56 -12.29 0.86
N HIS A 131 5.31 -12.74 0.70
CA HIS A 131 4.15 -12.07 1.31
C HIS A 131 4.27 -11.95 2.83
N SER A 132 3.65 -10.93 3.41
CA SER A 132 3.51 -10.84 4.87
C SER A 132 2.44 -11.83 5.34
N SER A 133 2.37 -12.05 6.65
CA SER A 133 1.27 -12.82 7.27
C SER A 133 -0.05 -12.05 7.29
N LEU A 134 -0.05 -10.76 6.94
CA LEU A 134 -1.22 -9.91 6.88
C LEU A 134 -1.63 -9.69 5.42
N VAL A 135 -2.22 -10.75 4.86
CA VAL A 135 -2.82 -10.77 3.52
C VAL A 135 -4.12 -11.55 3.64
N TYR A 136 -5.24 -10.94 3.26
CA TYR A 136 -6.57 -11.53 3.37
C TYR A 136 -7.00 -12.31 2.14
N ASP A 137 -6.49 -11.93 0.96
CA ASP A 137 -6.62 -12.71 -0.27
C ASP A 137 -5.25 -12.80 -0.97
N HIS A 138 -4.64 -13.98 -0.87
CA HIS A 138 -3.34 -14.24 -1.48
C HIS A 138 -3.38 -14.16 -3.00
N TYR A 139 -4.43 -14.67 -3.66
CA TYR A 139 -4.51 -14.64 -5.12
C TYR A 139 -4.66 -13.20 -5.62
N ALA A 140 -5.48 -12.39 -4.95
CA ALA A 140 -5.57 -10.96 -5.23
C ALA A 140 -4.21 -10.28 -5.01
N TRP A 141 -3.56 -10.53 -3.87
CA TRP A 141 -2.29 -9.89 -3.53
C TRP A 141 -1.17 -10.26 -4.51
N TYR A 142 -1.01 -11.52 -4.90
CA TYR A 142 -0.02 -11.92 -5.90
C TYR A 142 -0.27 -11.25 -7.25
N ARG A 143 -1.52 -11.15 -7.70
CA ARG A 143 -1.87 -10.39 -8.92
C ARG A 143 -1.50 -8.91 -8.79
N SER A 144 -1.73 -8.30 -7.64
CA SER A 144 -1.32 -6.92 -7.34
C SER A 144 0.19 -6.75 -7.40
N VAL A 145 0.97 -7.67 -6.84
CA VAL A 145 2.44 -7.63 -6.92
C VAL A 145 2.93 -7.83 -8.35
N TYR A 146 2.33 -8.74 -9.13
CA TYR A 146 2.67 -8.90 -10.54
C TYR A 146 2.39 -7.63 -11.35
N LYS A 147 1.24 -6.99 -11.11
CA LYS A 147 0.90 -5.68 -11.70
C LYS A 147 1.96 -4.63 -11.34
N ILE A 148 2.32 -4.51 -10.06
CA ILE A 148 3.37 -3.60 -9.59
C ILE A 148 4.70 -3.86 -10.30
N ARG A 149 5.20 -5.10 -10.29
CA ARG A 149 6.49 -5.47 -10.91
C ARG A 149 6.51 -5.24 -12.43
N SER A 150 5.36 -5.35 -13.08
CA SER A 150 5.26 -5.08 -14.53
C SER A 150 5.48 -3.61 -14.88
N MET A 151 5.13 -2.71 -13.96
CA MET A 151 5.26 -1.25 -14.13
C MET A 151 6.54 -0.70 -13.50
N PHE A 152 6.93 -1.24 -12.34
CA PHE A 152 8.07 -0.82 -11.53
C PHE A 152 9.07 -1.98 -11.41
N LYS A 153 9.88 -2.15 -12.45
CA LYS A 153 10.92 -3.20 -12.46
C LYS A 153 12.05 -2.90 -11.48
N ASP A 154 12.35 -1.62 -11.32
CA ASP A 154 13.39 -1.15 -10.41
C ASP A 154 12.78 -0.82 -9.04
N PRO A 155 13.15 -1.54 -7.97
CA PRO A 155 12.60 -1.34 -6.63
C PRO A 155 12.81 0.07 -6.08
N GLN A 156 13.79 0.84 -6.59
CA GLN A 156 14.08 2.18 -6.07
C GLN A 156 12.89 3.14 -6.23
N TYR A 157 12.06 2.94 -7.26
CA TYR A 157 10.86 3.73 -7.52
C TYR A 157 9.62 3.26 -6.75
N VAL A 158 9.73 2.21 -5.94
CA VAL A 158 8.66 1.74 -5.06
C VAL A 158 8.93 2.21 -3.64
N LEU A 159 8.16 3.20 -3.22
CA LEU A 159 8.07 3.72 -1.86
C LEU A 159 7.08 2.87 -1.06
N THR A 160 7.60 2.11 -0.11
CA THR A 160 6.87 1.03 0.59
C THR A 160 6.18 1.52 1.87
N GLY A 161 5.13 0.87 2.36
CA GLY A 161 4.39 1.36 3.55
C GLY A 161 5.22 1.43 4.83
N HIS A 162 6.21 0.55 4.98
CA HIS A 162 7.01 0.38 6.21
C HIS A 162 8.51 0.23 5.91
N GLY A 163 8.98 0.85 4.82
CA GLY A 163 10.39 0.80 4.45
C GLY A 163 11.26 1.58 5.43
N PRO A 164 12.22 0.96 6.16
CA PRO A 164 13.08 1.69 7.09
C PRO A 164 13.94 2.75 6.36
N TYR A 165 14.32 2.48 5.11
CA TYR A 165 15.04 3.41 4.24
C TYR A 165 14.30 4.73 3.95
N LEU A 166 13.00 4.85 4.26
CA LEU A 166 12.24 6.09 4.03
C LEU A 166 12.54 7.19 5.06
N VAL A 167 13.10 6.80 6.21
CA VAL A 167 13.38 7.73 7.30
C VAL A 167 14.48 8.70 6.86
N ASN A 168 14.23 10.01 7.02
CA ASN A 168 15.15 11.10 6.66
C ASN A 168 15.53 11.15 5.17
N LYS A 169 14.64 10.73 4.25
CA LYS A 169 14.85 10.84 2.80
C LYS A 169 13.88 11.82 2.15
N GLU A 170 14.35 12.39 1.04
CA GLU A 170 13.56 13.13 0.06
C GLU A 170 13.64 12.37 -1.27
N PHE A 171 12.54 12.36 -2.04
CA PHE A 171 12.36 11.54 -3.24
C PHE A 171 11.90 12.36 -4.44
#